data_AF-A0A165ES00-F1
#
_entry.id   AF-A0A165ES00-F1
#
_cell.length_a   1.000
_cell.length_b   1.000
_cell.length_c   1.000
_cell.angle_alpha   90.00
_cell.angle_beta   90.00
_cell.angle_gamma   90.00
#
_symmetry.space_group_name_H-M   'P 1'
#
loop_
_entity.id
_entity.type
_entity.pdbx_description
1 polymer ?
#
loop_
_entity_poly.entity_id
_entity_poly.type
_entity_poly.pdbx_seq_one_letter_code
_entity_poly.pdbx_strand_id
1 'polypeptide(L)'
;LSVPDAVLRPLVEKYYSYGYGDKKIVDAISRQIDLLQNEWTLQQRHTAETIGPLVEKIRAHTANRLGSKSLRDHLRHESILVSRDLLRQYQALADPVGNQQRRARRLKHYVHWSTGLHEVWSVDQHDKWKRFGLFLHVGVENFSNFVLWLKVWWTNSNPRLIAGYYLEAAARLGGIPLLTQSDPGTENNGIANAQTTLRRQLDPSLMDTLQHQWMRGHSNIKPEIFWSKLRRQWSAGWEALFQEGVDDGLYDPAVIVELLLFRWLAVPMIQHDLDRFALIHNVSKPRKNSKKKMPAEIPTVLMENPEQFGLFRDYKITVSKQQLQHAADEFAPQEHLVFQLVPEPFERHASWLYNALGRPLVNRSSFWDVYLGMLEGLVTLPN
;
A
#
# COMPACT_ATOMS: atom_id res chain seq x y z
N LEU A 1 34.70 -17.83 38.28
CA LEU A 1 34.33 -16.40 38.49
C LEU A 1 33.64 -15.84 37.23
N SER A 2 32.81 -14.79 37.31
CA SER A 2 32.27 -14.15 36.10
C SER A 2 33.34 -13.29 35.42
N VAL A 3 33.34 -13.21 34.08
CA VAL A 3 34.27 -12.32 33.36
C VAL A 3 34.05 -10.88 33.84
N PRO A 4 35.10 -10.14 34.24
CA PRO A 4 34.96 -8.75 34.67
C PRO A 4 34.35 -7.86 33.57
N ASP A 5 33.43 -6.97 33.94
CA ASP A 5 32.74 -6.06 32.99
C ASP A 5 33.71 -5.17 32.20
N ALA A 6 34.84 -4.78 32.83
CA ALA A 6 35.90 -4.01 32.18
C ALA A 6 36.53 -4.74 30.97
N VAL A 7 36.49 -6.07 30.97
CA VAL A 7 37.00 -6.92 29.88
C VAL A 7 35.88 -7.28 28.91
N LEU A 8 34.69 -7.61 29.42
CA LEU A 8 33.58 -8.11 28.61
C LEU A 8 32.91 -7.02 27.76
N ARG A 9 32.66 -5.84 28.34
CA ARG A 9 31.88 -4.77 27.70
C ARG A 9 32.52 -4.22 26.40
N PRO A 10 33.83 -3.89 26.34
CA PRO A 10 34.46 -3.42 25.11
C PRO A 10 34.42 -4.46 23.98
N LEU A 11 34.50 -5.74 24.31
CA LEU A 11 34.47 -6.83 23.32
C LEU A 11 33.07 -7.06 22.77
N VAL A 12 32.04 -7.01 23.62
CA VAL A 12 30.64 -7.06 23.18
C VAL A 12 30.33 -5.88 22.26
N GLU A 13 30.71 -4.67 22.63
CA GLU A 13 30.51 -3.46 21.81
C GLU A 13 31.26 -3.55 20.46
N LYS A 14 32.50 -4.02 20.46
CA LYS A 14 33.31 -4.27 19.25
C LYS A 14 32.63 -5.23 18.28
N TYR A 15 32.31 -6.46 18.72
CA TYR A 15 31.70 -7.45 17.81
C TYR A 15 30.28 -7.08 17.39
N TYR A 16 29.57 -6.34 18.24
CA TYR A 16 28.30 -5.76 17.87
C TYR A 16 28.44 -4.71 16.75
N SER A 17 29.47 -3.85 16.79
CA SER A 17 29.76 -2.90 15.71
C SER A 17 30.03 -3.58 14.36
N TYR A 18 30.49 -4.85 14.39
CA TYR A 18 30.67 -5.69 13.20
C TYR A 18 29.40 -6.42 12.75
N GLY A 19 28.26 -6.13 13.38
CA GLY A 19 26.95 -6.71 13.02
C GLY A 19 26.75 -8.16 13.48
N TYR A 20 27.55 -8.66 14.43
CA TYR A 20 27.41 -10.03 14.92
C TYR A 20 26.14 -10.17 15.78
N GLY A 21 25.44 -11.30 15.63
CA GLY A 21 24.34 -11.66 16.53
C GLY A 21 24.85 -12.30 17.82
N ASP A 22 24.03 -12.29 18.88
CA ASP A 22 24.39 -12.69 20.26
C ASP A 22 25.21 -13.99 20.33
N LYS A 23 24.79 -15.05 19.63
CA LYS A 23 25.51 -16.33 19.60
C LYS A 23 26.92 -16.21 19.00
N LYS A 24 27.07 -15.46 17.91
CA LYS A 24 28.38 -15.20 17.27
C LYS A 24 29.27 -14.31 18.13
N ILE A 25 28.69 -13.37 18.89
CA ILE A 25 29.44 -12.54 19.83
C ILE A 25 29.98 -13.42 20.97
N VAL A 26 29.14 -14.27 21.56
CA VAL A 26 29.55 -15.21 22.62
C VAL A 26 30.63 -16.17 22.12
N ASP A 27 30.47 -16.71 20.91
CA ASP A 27 31.48 -17.60 20.30
C ASP A 27 32.80 -16.87 20.02
N ALA A 28 32.74 -15.61 19.57
CA ALA A 28 33.92 -14.80 19.28
C ALA A 28 34.68 -14.40 20.56
N ILE A 29 33.95 -14.00 21.61
CA ILE A 29 34.53 -13.64 22.90
C ILE A 29 35.15 -14.87 23.57
N SER A 30 34.46 -16.02 23.53
CA SER A 30 34.97 -17.29 24.09
C SER A 30 36.22 -17.81 23.37
N ARG A 31 36.48 -17.39 22.12
CA ARG A 31 37.73 -17.71 21.39
C ARG A 31 38.85 -16.71 21.67
N GLN A 32 38.50 -15.47 22.00
CA GLN A 32 39.47 -14.39 22.22
C GLN A 32 39.94 -14.35 23.68
N ILE A 33 39.09 -14.77 24.62
CA ILE A 33 39.44 -14.93 26.03
C ILE A 33 39.58 -16.42 26.29
N ASP A 34 40.74 -16.86 26.78
CA ASP A 34 40.92 -18.23 27.26
C ASP A 34 40.17 -18.39 28.59
N LEU A 35 38.87 -18.68 28.49
CA LEU A 35 37.96 -18.82 29.63
C LEU A 35 38.36 -20.00 30.54
N LEU A 36 38.99 -21.02 29.97
CA LEU A 36 39.42 -22.22 30.69
C LEU A 36 40.68 -21.96 31.53
N GLN A 37 41.65 -21.22 31.01
CA GLN A 37 42.84 -20.84 31.79
C GLN A 37 42.53 -19.91 32.97
N ASN A 38 41.48 -19.09 32.87
CA ASN A 38 41.15 -18.08 33.90
C ASN A 38 40.02 -18.52 34.86
N GLU A 39 39.48 -19.74 34.73
CA GLU A 39 38.28 -20.22 35.44
C GLU A 39 37.08 -19.25 35.33
N TRP A 40 36.94 -18.59 34.17
CA TRP A 40 35.91 -17.60 33.94
C TRP A 40 34.70 -18.18 33.23
N THR A 41 33.51 -17.69 33.60
CA THR A 41 32.25 -18.05 32.96
C THR A 41 31.51 -16.79 32.49
N LEU A 42 30.87 -16.88 31.33
CA LEU A 42 29.99 -15.83 30.82
C LEU A 42 28.62 -16.00 31.49
N GLN A 43 28.44 -15.35 32.64
CA GLN A 43 27.17 -15.39 33.38
C GLN A 43 26.28 -14.21 33.03
N GLN A 44 25.01 -14.47 32.82
CA GLN A 44 24.01 -13.42 32.64
C GLN A 44 23.68 -12.81 34.00
N ARG A 45 23.97 -11.51 34.16
CA ARG A 45 23.79 -10.76 35.43
C ARG A 45 22.33 -10.65 35.89
N HIS A 46 21.40 -10.75 34.96
CA HIS A 46 19.97 -10.58 35.22
C HIS A 46 19.24 -11.93 35.30
N THR A 47 18.35 -12.08 36.28
CA THR A 47 17.36 -13.16 36.42
C THR A 47 15.95 -12.67 36.08
N ALA A 48 14.97 -13.58 35.96
CA ALA A 48 13.58 -13.24 35.66
C ALA A 48 12.98 -12.26 36.69
N GLU A 49 13.36 -12.41 37.97
CA GLU A 49 12.95 -11.56 39.08
C GLU A 49 13.53 -10.15 38.94
N THR A 50 14.82 -10.04 38.61
CA THR A 50 15.49 -8.74 38.48
C THR A 50 15.05 -7.92 37.26
N ILE A 51 14.57 -8.57 36.19
CA ILE A 51 14.10 -7.87 34.98
C ILE A 51 12.63 -7.48 35.04
N GLY A 52 11.85 -8.08 35.96
CA GLY A 52 10.41 -7.88 36.01
C GLY A 52 9.99 -6.42 36.14
N PRO A 53 10.48 -5.68 37.15
CA PRO A 53 10.15 -4.26 37.33
C PRO A 53 10.51 -3.39 36.12
N LEU A 54 11.62 -3.69 35.44
CA LEU A 54 12.09 -2.95 34.27
C LEU A 54 11.18 -3.20 33.05
N VAL A 55 10.77 -4.46 32.85
CA VAL A 55 9.84 -4.84 31.77
C VAL A 55 8.45 -4.23 32.01
N GLU A 56 7.95 -4.21 33.25
CA GLU A 56 6.65 -3.61 33.58
C GLU A 56 6.62 -2.10 33.35
N LYS A 57 7.71 -1.40 33.64
CA LYS A 57 7.84 0.03 33.30
C LYS A 57 7.67 0.27 31.79
N ILE A 58 8.31 -0.55 30.95
CA ILE A 58 8.16 -0.46 29.50
C ILE A 58 6.74 -0.83 29.06
N ARG A 59 6.13 -1.84 29.69
CA ARG A 59 4.75 -2.27 29.39
C ARG A 59 3.72 -1.18 29.65
N ALA A 60 3.87 -0.44 30.75
CA ALA A 60 2.99 0.68 31.08
C ALA A 60 2.95 1.72 29.96
N HIS A 61 4.10 2.08 29.39
CA HIS A 61 4.19 3.06 28.30
C HIS A 61 3.85 2.51 26.91
N THR A 62 3.88 1.19 26.73
CA THR A 62 3.71 0.54 25.42
C THR A 62 2.42 -0.28 25.31
N ALA A 63 1.53 -0.13 26.30
CA ALA A 63 0.30 -0.89 26.46
C ALA A 63 0.50 -2.42 26.33
N ASN A 64 1.65 -2.92 26.82
CA ASN A 64 2.06 -4.32 26.75
C ASN A 64 2.02 -4.94 25.33
N ARG A 65 2.23 -4.14 24.27
CA ARG A 65 2.18 -4.62 22.88
C ARG A 65 3.50 -5.18 22.36
N LEU A 66 4.60 -4.95 23.07
CA LEU A 66 5.95 -5.30 22.61
C LEU A 66 6.28 -6.78 22.82
N GLY A 67 6.94 -7.40 21.82
CA GLY A 67 7.52 -8.74 21.95
C GLY A 67 8.92 -8.73 22.56
N SER A 68 9.47 -9.92 22.88
CA SER A 68 10.77 -10.08 23.56
C SER A 68 11.96 -9.43 22.86
N LYS A 69 11.93 -9.27 21.53
CA LYS A 69 12.98 -8.53 20.80
C LYS A 69 12.88 -7.03 21.10
N SER A 70 11.70 -6.44 20.92
CA SER A 70 11.49 -5.00 21.11
C SER A 70 11.68 -4.58 22.57
N LEU A 71 11.26 -5.41 23.53
CA LEU A 71 11.55 -5.18 24.96
C LEU A 71 13.05 -5.18 25.24
N ARG A 72 13.80 -6.09 24.63
CA ARG A 72 15.26 -6.11 24.71
C ARG A 72 15.88 -4.84 24.12
N ASP A 73 15.35 -4.36 23.00
CA ASP A 73 15.86 -3.16 22.34
C ASP A 73 15.62 -1.90 23.20
N HIS A 74 14.49 -1.83 23.93
CA HIS A 74 14.21 -0.75 24.90
C HIS A 74 15.13 -0.82 26.13
N LEU A 75 15.30 -2.01 26.72
CA LEU A 75 16.21 -2.19 27.85
C LEU A 75 17.67 -1.86 27.46
N ARG A 76 18.06 -2.22 26.23
CA ARG A 76 19.38 -1.88 25.71
C ARG A 76 19.57 -0.38 25.51
N HIS A 77 18.54 0.36 25.10
CA HIS A 77 18.61 1.83 25.02
C HIS A 77 18.90 2.45 26.40
N GLU A 78 18.40 1.83 27.47
CA GLU A 78 18.70 2.19 28.86
C GLU A 78 20.02 1.57 29.39
N SER A 79 20.87 1.04 28.51
CA SER A 79 22.14 0.35 28.85
C SER A 79 21.98 -0.92 29.71
N ILE A 80 20.80 -1.55 29.69
CA ILE A 80 20.51 -2.79 30.41
C ILE A 80 20.60 -3.97 29.43
N LEU A 81 21.63 -4.80 29.60
CA LEU A 81 21.90 -5.93 28.71
C LEU A 81 21.22 -7.20 29.20
N VAL A 82 20.11 -7.57 28.56
CA VAL A 82 19.36 -8.79 28.89
C VAL A 82 19.30 -9.73 27.68
N SER A 83 19.50 -11.03 27.89
CA SER A 83 19.32 -12.01 26.82
C SER A 83 17.86 -12.08 26.38
N ARG A 84 17.67 -12.34 25.09
CA ARG A 84 16.33 -12.53 24.53
C ARG A 84 15.63 -13.75 25.13
N ASP A 85 16.39 -14.79 25.50
CA ASP A 85 15.85 -16.01 26.08
C ASP A 85 15.28 -15.77 27.47
N LEU A 86 15.96 -14.98 28.31
CA LEU A 86 15.44 -14.60 29.62
C LEU A 86 14.17 -13.75 29.51
N LEU A 87 14.15 -12.76 28.60
CA LEU A 87 12.94 -11.97 28.33
C LEU A 87 11.78 -12.80 27.79
N ARG A 88 12.07 -13.85 27.03
CA ARG A 88 11.08 -14.82 26.56
C ARG A 88 10.53 -15.66 27.71
N GLN A 89 11.39 -16.17 28.59
CA GLN A 89 11.00 -16.93 29.78
C GLN A 89 10.14 -16.10 30.72
N TYR A 90 10.60 -14.88 31.05
CA TYR A 90 9.83 -13.94 31.86
C TYR A 90 8.47 -13.63 31.24
N GLN A 91 8.41 -13.32 29.95
CA GLN A 91 7.12 -13.07 29.28
C GLN A 91 6.21 -14.29 29.30
N ALA A 92 6.75 -15.50 29.14
CA ALA A 92 5.96 -16.73 29.18
C ALA A 92 5.26 -16.92 30.53
N LEU A 93 5.93 -16.53 31.62
CA LEU A 93 5.40 -16.59 32.98
C LEU A 93 4.45 -15.42 33.28
N ALA A 94 4.86 -14.19 32.95
CA ALA A 94 4.15 -12.97 33.37
C ALA A 94 3.00 -12.55 32.44
N ASP A 95 2.97 -13.00 31.18
CA ASP A 95 1.91 -12.65 30.21
C ASP A 95 1.61 -13.82 29.24
N PRO A 96 1.12 -14.96 29.75
CA PRO A 96 0.80 -16.12 28.92
C PRO A 96 -0.30 -15.81 27.90
N VAL A 97 -1.30 -15.00 28.27
CA VAL A 97 -2.44 -14.61 27.42
C VAL A 97 -1.98 -13.69 26.28
N GLY A 98 -1.24 -12.61 26.56
CA GLY A 98 -0.70 -11.72 25.56
C GLY A 98 0.29 -12.42 24.62
N ASN A 99 1.05 -13.40 25.12
CA ASN A 99 1.87 -14.26 24.27
C ASN A 99 1.03 -15.14 23.34
N GLN A 100 -0.07 -15.71 23.82
CA GLN A 100 -0.99 -16.49 22.99
C GLN A 100 -1.61 -15.61 21.91
N GLN A 101 -2.05 -14.40 22.26
CA GLN A 101 -2.58 -13.41 21.31
C GLN A 101 -1.54 -13.00 20.26
N ARG A 102 -0.28 -12.77 20.66
CA ARG A 102 0.85 -12.47 19.76
C ARG A 102 1.24 -13.67 18.88
N ARG A 103 1.11 -14.90 19.38
CA ARG A 103 1.40 -16.15 18.66
C ARG A 103 0.25 -16.66 17.79
N ALA A 104 -0.94 -16.07 17.88
CA ALA A 104 -2.18 -16.55 17.26
C ALA A 104 -2.19 -16.63 15.72
N ARG A 105 -1.03 -16.52 15.04
CA ARG A 105 -0.90 -16.57 13.57
C ARG A 105 -2.01 -15.77 12.88
N ARG A 106 -2.22 -14.52 13.35
CA ARG A 106 -3.28 -13.63 12.84
C ARG A 106 -3.19 -13.40 11.32
N LEU A 107 -2.03 -13.64 10.71
CA LEU A 107 -1.87 -13.70 9.26
C LEU A 107 -2.22 -15.11 8.76
N LYS A 108 -3.48 -15.29 8.35
CA LYS A 108 -3.86 -16.45 7.53
C LYS A 108 -3.18 -16.30 6.17
N HIS A 109 -2.30 -17.22 5.84
CA HIS A 109 -1.68 -17.28 4.51
C HIS A 109 -2.69 -17.88 3.53
N TYR A 110 -3.36 -17.03 2.76
CA TYR A 110 -4.15 -17.47 1.61
C TYR A 110 -3.24 -17.60 0.40
N VAL A 111 -3.29 -18.76 -0.24
CA VAL A 111 -2.60 -18.97 -1.51
C VAL A 111 -3.57 -18.57 -2.62
N HIS A 112 -3.32 -17.42 -3.25
CA HIS A 112 -4.07 -17.02 -4.45
C HIS A 112 -3.76 -17.97 -5.60
N TRP A 113 -4.80 -18.40 -6.30
CA TRP A 113 -4.74 -19.16 -7.53
C TRP A 113 -5.70 -18.55 -8.56
N SER A 114 -5.38 -18.68 -9.84
CA SER A 114 -6.23 -18.27 -10.96
C SER A 114 -6.05 -19.28 -12.10
N THR A 115 -7.12 -19.56 -12.83
CA THR A 115 -7.11 -20.51 -13.96
C THR A 115 -6.43 -19.92 -15.20
N GLY A 116 -6.31 -18.60 -15.29
CA GLY A 116 -5.66 -17.96 -16.43
C GLY A 116 -5.91 -16.46 -16.52
N LEU A 117 -5.43 -15.88 -17.60
CA LEU A 117 -5.51 -14.45 -17.88
C LEU A 117 -6.97 -14.03 -18.08
N HIS A 118 -7.35 -12.85 -17.58
CA HIS A 118 -8.69 -12.28 -17.74
C HIS A 118 -9.81 -13.12 -17.12
N GLU A 119 -9.48 -14.08 -16.27
CA GLU A 119 -10.48 -14.79 -15.46
C GLU A 119 -11.18 -13.81 -14.50
N VAL A 120 -10.39 -13.02 -13.76
CA VAL A 120 -10.89 -12.05 -12.79
C VAL A 120 -10.09 -10.75 -12.85
N TRP A 121 -10.79 -9.62 -12.93
CA TRP A 121 -10.22 -8.31 -12.61
C TRP A 121 -10.67 -7.91 -11.21
N SER A 122 -9.72 -7.76 -10.29
CA SER A 122 -9.98 -7.29 -8.94
C SER A 122 -9.74 -5.80 -8.82
N VAL A 123 -10.65 -5.12 -8.12
CA VAL A 123 -10.65 -3.66 -7.98
C VAL A 123 -10.78 -3.27 -6.53
N ASP A 124 -10.18 -2.15 -6.14
CA ASP A 124 -10.22 -1.68 -4.76
C ASP A 124 -9.92 -0.19 -4.65
N GLN A 125 -10.40 0.42 -3.56
CA GLN A 125 -10.22 1.82 -3.23
C GLN A 125 -9.22 2.00 -2.07
N HIS A 126 -8.62 3.19 -1.95
CA HIS A 126 -7.69 3.47 -0.85
C HIS A 126 -7.83 4.90 -0.31
N ASP A 127 -8.36 5.00 0.91
CA ASP A 127 -8.85 6.26 1.51
C ASP A 127 -7.87 6.99 2.41
N LYS A 128 -6.63 6.52 2.56
CA LYS A 128 -5.66 7.14 3.48
C LYS A 128 -5.43 8.63 3.17
N TRP A 129 -5.57 9.03 1.91
CA TRP A 129 -5.35 10.40 1.44
C TRP A 129 -6.62 11.26 1.46
N LYS A 130 -7.74 10.72 1.96
CA LYS A 130 -8.97 11.48 2.20
C LYS A 130 -8.72 12.73 3.06
N ARG A 131 -7.78 12.65 4.00
CA ARG A 131 -7.36 13.79 4.84
C ARG A 131 -6.78 14.98 4.06
N PHE A 132 -6.28 14.74 2.84
CA PHE A 132 -5.80 15.78 1.93
C PHE A 132 -6.83 16.12 0.83
N GLY A 133 -7.98 15.43 0.81
CA GLY A 133 -8.98 15.57 -0.25
C GLY A 133 -8.72 14.74 -1.50
N LEU A 134 -7.84 13.74 -1.44
CA LEU A 134 -7.47 12.86 -2.56
C LEU A 134 -7.86 11.40 -2.30
N PHE A 135 -8.29 10.72 -3.35
CA PHE A 135 -8.78 9.35 -3.30
C PHE A 135 -8.10 8.51 -4.37
N LEU A 136 -7.69 7.30 -4.01
CA LEU A 136 -7.00 6.40 -4.92
C LEU A 136 -7.89 5.20 -5.25
N HIS A 137 -7.77 4.70 -6.47
CA HIS A 137 -8.44 3.49 -6.92
C HIS A 137 -7.55 2.68 -7.86
N VAL A 138 -7.61 1.35 -7.75
CA VAL A 138 -6.81 0.43 -8.57
C VAL A 138 -7.67 -0.67 -9.17
N GLY A 139 -7.33 -1.09 -10.38
CA GLY A 139 -7.77 -2.34 -10.98
C GLY A 139 -6.57 -3.19 -11.34
N VAL A 140 -6.60 -4.48 -10.97
CA VAL A 140 -5.51 -5.43 -11.17
C VAL A 140 -6.04 -6.70 -11.83
N GLU A 141 -5.34 -7.18 -12.85
CA GLU A 141 -5.58 -8.48 -13.46
C GLU A 141 -5.01 -9.58 -12.54
N ASN A 142 -5.85 -10.51 -12.08
CA ASN A 142 -5.51 -11.39 -10.97
C ASN A 142 -4.44 -12.43 -11.28
N PHE A 143 -4.31 -12.85 -12.54
CA PHE A 143 -3.31 -13.84 -12.95
C PHE A 143 -1.91 -13.21 -12.99
N SER A 144 -1.75 -12.22 -13.85
CA SER A 144 -0.50 -11.52 -14.19
C SER A 144 -0.07 -10.50 -13.11
N ASN A 145 -1.01 -9.98 -12.31
CA ASN A 145 -0.84 -8.80 -11.46
C ASN A 145 -0.56 -7.52 -12.28
N PHE A 146 -0.97 -7.50 -13.54
CA PHE A 146 -0.93 -6.32 -14.39
C PHE A 146 -1.88 -5.26 -13.83
N VAL A 147 -1.38 -4.04 -13.66
CA VAL A 147 -2.19 -2.89 -13.25
C VAL A 147 -2.97 -2.41 -14.47
N LEU A 148 -4.28 -2.63 -14.42
CA LEU A 148 -5.21 -2.20 -15.46
C LEU A 148 -5.45 -0.70 -15.37
N TRP A 149 -5.63 -0.18 -14.16
CA TRP A 149 -5.65 1.26 -13.89
C TRP A 149 -5.16 1.52 -12.47
N LEU A 150 -4.60 2.71 -12.27
CA LEU A 150 -4.22 3.27 -10.98
C LEU A 150 -4.49 4.76 -11.04
N LYS A 151 -5.57 5.20 -10.41
CA LYS A 151 -6.10 6.56 -10.58
C LYS A 151 -6.15 7.29 -9.24
N VAL A 152 -5.88 8.59 -9.28
CA VAL A 152 -6.13 9.53 -8.18
C VAL A 152 -7.24 10.49 -8.61
N TRP A 153 -8.17 10.80 -7.70
CA TRP A 153 -9.26 11.73 -7.97
C TRP A 153 -9.76 12.42 -6.70
N TRP A 154 -10.75 13.32 -6.85
CA TRP A 154 -11.38 14.01 -5.72
C TRP A 154 -12.43 13.17 -4.98
N THR A 155 -12.83 12.02 -5.54
CA THR A 155 -13.71 11.02 -4.92
C THR A 155 -13.43 9.64 -5.52
N ASN A 156 -13.75 8.59 -4.77
CA ASN A 156 -13.81 7.20 -5.24
C ASN A 156 -15.17 6.54 -4.93
N SER A 157 -16.12 7.27 -4.35
CA SER A 157 -17.39 6.71 -3.87
C SER A 157 -18.51 6.74 -4.92
N ASN A 158 -18.24 7.25 -6.12
CA ASN A 158 -19.24 7.39 -7.17
C ASN A 158 -19.16 6.23 -8.18
N PRO A 159 -20.26 5.47 -8.38
CA PRO A 159 -20.22 4.31 -9.25
C PRO A 159 -19.94 4.60 -10.73
N ARG A 160 -20.28 5.80 -11.22
CA ARG A 160 -20.01 6.19 -12.61
C ARG A 160 -18.52 6.39 -12.86
N LEU A 161 -17.83 7.00 -11.90
CA LEU A 161 -16.39 7.21 -11.98
C LEU A 161 -15.65 5.86 -12.02
N ILE A 162 -16.01 4.96 -11.11
CA ILE A 162 -15.37 3.66 -11.00
C ILE A 162 -15.69 2.77 -12.22
N ALA A 163 -16.92 2.82 -12.74
CA ALA A 163 -17.28 2.22 -14.02
C ALA A 163 -16.49 2.81 -15.20
N GLY A 164 -16.25 4.12 -15.22
CA GLY A 164 -15.45 4.78 -16.24
C GLY A 164 -14.03 4.23 -16.33
N TYR A 165 -13.35 4.04 -15.19
CA TYR A 165 -12.02 3.44 -15.16
C TYR A 165 -12.01 2.01 -15.70
N TYR A 166 -13.03 1.23 -15.36
CA TYR A 166 -13.19 -0.13 -15.85
C TYR A 166 -13.39 -0.17 -17.38
N LEU A 167 -14.28 0.67 -17.91
CA LEU A 167 -14.59 0.73 -19.33
C LEU A 167 -13.43 1.30 -20.16
N GLU A 168 -12.66 2.27 -19.63
CA GLU A 168 -11.41 2.74 -20.22
C GLU A 168 -10.41 1.59 -20.38
N ALA A 169 -10.24 0.76 -19.34
CA ALA A 169 -9.37 -0.41 -19.39
C ALA A 169 -9.86 -1.48 -20.38
N ALA A 170 -11.18 -1.74 -20.40
CA ALA A 170 -11.79 -2.68 -21.33
C ALA A 170 -11.61 -2.24 -22.80
N ALA A 171 -11.82 -0.95 -23.09
CA ALA A 171 -11.61 -0.37 -24.41
C ALA A 171 -10.14 -0.48 -24.85
N ARG A 172 -9.20 -0.17 -23.95
CA ARG A 172 -7.75 -0.27 -24.24
C ARG A 172 -7.31 -1.71 -24.55
N LEU A 173 -7.89 -2.70 -23.87
CA LEU A 173 -7.55 -4.11 -24.03
C LEU A 173 -8.37 -4.84 -25.11
N GLY A 174 -9.39 -4.16 -25.67
CA GLY A 174 -10.31 -4.72 -26.67
C GLY A 174 -11.24 -5.79 -26.11
N GLY A 175 -11.47 -5.82 -24.80
CA GLY A 175 -12.25 -6.88 -24.16
C GLY A 175 -12.38 -6.74 -22.65
N ILE A 176 -13.19 -7.64 -22.08
CA ILE A 176 -13.56 -7.69 -20.66
C ILE A 176 -13.15 -9.04 -20.04
N PRO A 177 -13.00 -9.14 -18.71
CA PRO A 177 -12.74 -10.42 -18.05
C PRO A 177 -13.99 -11.31 -18.02
N LEU A 178 -13.85 -12.57 -17.55
CA LEU A 178 -15.03 -13.39 -17.20
C LEU A 178 -15.81 -12.74 -16.05
N LEU A 179 -15.09 -12.37 -14.99
CA LEU A 179 -15.66 -11.80 -13.78
C LEU A 179 -14.89 -10.56 -13.34
N THR A 180 -15.60 -9.66 -12.69
CA THR A 180 -14.99 -8.59 -11.88
C THR A 180 -15.15 -8.92 -10.40
N GLN A 181 -14.31 -8.35 -9.55
CA GLN A 181 -14.31 -8.65 -8.13
C GLN A 181 -13.95 -7.41 -7.30
N SER A 182 -14.69 -7.15 -6.23
CA SER A 182 -14.37 -6.09 -5.25
C SER A 182 -14.89 -6.44 -3.87
N ASP A 183 -14.49 -5.65 -2.87
CA ASP A 183 -15.21 -5.63 -1.59
C ASP A 183 -16.64 -5.07 -1.77
N PRO A 184 -17.59 -5.38 -0.86
CA PRO A 184 -18.93 -4.82 -0.90
C PRO A 184 -18.89 -3.31 -0.75
N GLY A 185 -19.33 -2.60 -1.79
CA GLY A 185 -19.36 -1.16 -1.82
C GLY A 185 -20.25 -0.67 -2.96
N THR A 186 -21.06 0.34 -2.69
CA THR A 186 -22.03 0.86 -3.67
C THR A 186 -21.33 1.54 -4.85
N GLU A 187 -20.10 2.01 -4.65
CA GLU A 187 -19.24 2.55 -5.70
C GLU A 187 -18.86 1.50 -6.77
N ASN A 188 -18.83 0.21 -6.41
CA ASN A 188 -18.48 -0.84 -7.36
C ASN A 188 -19.69 -1.34 -8.18
N ASN A 189 -20.91 -0.89 -7.84
CA ASN A 189 -22.13 -1.28 -8.55
C ASN A 189 -22.09 -0.92 -10.04
N GLY A 190 -21.42 0.18 -10.40
CA GLY A 190 -21.26 0.58 -11.81
C GLY A 190 -20.48 -0.47 -12.61
N ILE A 191 -19.36 -0.98 -12.07
CA ILE A 191 -18.58 -2.08 -12.68
C ILE A 191 -19.42 -3.35 -12.74
N ALA A 192 -20.07 -3.71 -11.63
CA ALA A 192 -20.87 -4.93 -11.54
C ALA A 192 -22.00 -4.96 -12.60
N ASN A 193 -22.69 -3.83 -12.77
CA ASN A 193 -23.74 -3.68 -13.76
C ASN A 193 -23.17 -3.68 -15.19
N ALA A 194 -22.15 -2.87 -15.48
CA ALA A 194 -21.54 -2.81 -16.82
C ALA A 194 -21.01 -4.18 -17.28
N GLN A 195 -20.28 -4.88 -16.41
CA GLN A 195 -19.76 -6.21 -16.69
C GLN A 195 -20.91 -7.21 -16.95
N THR A 196 -21.93 -7.20 -16.09
CA THR A 196 -23.07 -8.11 -16.21
C THR A 196 -23.87 -7.85 -17.50
N THR A 197 -24.13 -6.60 -17.82
CA THR A 197 -24.83 -6.19 -19.05
C THR A 197 -24.05 -6.63 -20.29
N LEU A 198 -22.75 -6.32 -20.38
CA LEU A 198 -21.92 -6.71 -21.52
C LEU A 198 -21.84 -8.23 -21.69
N ARG A 199 -21.68 -8.98 -20.59
CA ARG A 199 -21.64 -10.44 -20.62
C ARG A 199 -22.96 -11.05 -21.09
N ARG A 200 -24.10 -10.53 -20.63
CA ARG A 200 -25.45 -11.00 -21.04
C ARG A 200 -25.74 -10.70 -22.51
N GLN A 201 -25.28 -9.57 -23.02
CA GLN A 201 -25.41 -9.24 -24.45
C GLN A 201 -24.64 -10.22 -25.34
N LEU A 202 -23.48 -10.70 -24.88
CA LEU A 202 -22.64 -11.64 -25.62
C LEU A 202 -23.04 -13.10 -25.41
N ASP A 203 -23.65 -13.40 -24.27
CA ASP A 203 -24.08 -14.74 -23.89
C ASP A 203 -25.44 -14.68 -23.16
N PRO A 204 -26.55 -14.87 -23.89
CA PRO A 204 -27.90 -14.84 -23.34
C PRO A 204 -28.17 -15.93 -22.28
N SER A 205 -27.33 -16.97 -22.16
CA SER A 205 -27.49 -17.97 -21.09
C SER A 205 -27.23 -17.38 -19.69
N LEU A 206 -26.63 -16.18 -19.60
CA LEU A 206 -26.25 -15.51 -18.37
C LEU A 206 -27.33 -14.56 -17.81
N MET A 207 -28.53 -14.52 -18.40
CA MET A 207 -29.57 -13.51 -18.11
C MET A 207 -29.93 -13.34 -16.62
N ASP A 208 -29.86 -14.41 -15.82
CA ASP A 208 -30.18 -14.36 -14.38
C ASP A 208 -28.96 -14.44 -13.47
N THR A 209 -27.77 -14.24 -14.02
CA THR A 209 -26.50 -14.37 -13.27
C THR A 209 -25.81 -13.01 -13.14
N LEU A 210 -25.18 -12.78 -11.98
CA LEU A 210 -24.31 -11.63 -11.74
C LEU A 210 -22.89 -11.99 -12.15
N GLN A 211 -22.26 -11.17 -13.00
CA GLN A 211 -20.89 -11.40 -13.49
C GLN A 211 -19.85 -10.60 -12.68
N HIS A 212 -20.12 -10.50 -11.37
CA HIS A 212 -19.30 -9.80 -10.40
C HIS A 212 -19.29 -10.58 -9.07
N GLN A 213 -18.14 -10.62 -8.42
CA GLN A 213 -17.93 -11.30 -7.14
C GLN A 213 -17.70 -10.29 -6.02
N TRP A 214 -18.65 -10.24 -5.08
CA TRP A 214 -18.53 -9.47 -3.86
C TRP A 214 -17.72 -10.24 -2.81
N MET A 215 -16.52 -9.76 -2.49
CA MET A 215 -15.60 -10.41 -1.57
C MET A 215 -15.75 -9.89 -0.14
N ARG A 216 -16.28 -10.70 0.76
CA ARG A 216 -16.33 -10.32 2.19
C ARG A 216 -15.04 -10.71 2.89
N GLY A 217 -14.55 -9.83 3.77
CA GLY A 217 -13.46 -10.12 4.71
C GLY A 217 -12.14 -10.47 4.03
N HIS A 218 -11.29 -9.46 3.78
CA HIS A 218 -9.90 -9.57 3.31
C HIS A 218 -9.64 -10.58 2.18
N SER A 219 -10.68 -10.84 1.37
CA SER A 219 -10.63 -11.83 0.29
C SER A 219 -10.28 -11.17 -1.05
N ASN A 220 -10.34 -9.83 -1.12
CA ASN A 220 -9.85 -9.03 -2.24
C ASN A 220 -8.32 -8.82 -2.19
N ILE A 221 -7.59 -9.93 -2.03
CA ILE A 221 -6.17 -9.96 -1.64
C ILE A 221 -5.25 -9.25 -2.64
N LYS A 222 -5.59 -9.28 -3.94
CA LYS A 222 -4.71 -8.81 -5.02
C LYS A 222 -4.51 -7.30 -4.98
N PRO A 223 -5.57 -6.48 -5.00
CA PRO A 223 -5.46 -5.05 -4.72
C PRO A 223 -4.85 -4.72 -3.35
N GLU A 224 -5.22 -5.42 -2.28
CA GLU A 224 -4.63 -5.18 -0.94
C GLU A 224 -3.10 -5.34 -0.91
N ILE A 225 -2.58 -6.40 -1.56
CA ILE A 225 -1.14 -6.62 -1.74
C ILE A 225 -0.52 -5.48 -2.56
N PHE A 226 -1.21 -5.05 -3.62
CA PHE A 226 -0.74 -3.95 -4.46
C PHE A 226 -0.64 -2.64 -3.66
N TRP A 227 -1.66 -2.27 -2.87
CA TRP A 227 -1.63 -1.11 -1.99
C TRP A 227 -0.50 -1.18 -0.96
N SER A 228 -0.24 -2.37 -0.42
CA SER A 228 0.92 -2.60 0.47
C SER A 228 2.25 -2.30 -0.23
N LYS A 229 2.39 -2.65 -1.51
CA LYS A 229 3.58 -2.35 -2.32
C LYS A 229 3.69 -0.85 -2.62
N LEU A 230 2.63 -0.23 -3.13
CA LEU A 230 2.59 1.19 -3.46
C LEU A 230 2.97 2.05 -2.26
N ARG A 231 2.39 1.76 -1.09
CA ARG A 231 2.71 2.51 0.15
C ARG A 231 4.18 2.43 0.55
N ARG A 232 4.80 1.25 0.42
CA ARG A 232 6.21 1.06 0.80
C ARG A 232 7.18 1.76 -0.16
N GLN A 233 6.81 1.92 -1.42
CA GLN A 233 7.74 2.33 -2.47
C GLN A 233 7.52 3.77 -2.95
N TRP A 234 6.30 4.29 -2.82
CA TRP A 234 5.88 5.50 -3.52
C TRP A 234 5.17 6.49 -2.59
N SER A 235 4.19 6.05 -1.80
CA SER A 235 3.30 6.98 -1.06
C SER A 235 4.01 7.85 -0.02
N ALA A 236 5.07 7.35 0.63
CA ALA A 236 5.72 8.06 1.74
C ALA A 236 6.26 9.45 1.36
N GLY A 237 6.81 9.60 0.15
CA GLY A 237 7.39 10.87 -0.30
C GLY A 237 6.33 11.95 -0.58
N TRP A 238 5.17 11.54 -1.08
CA TRP A 238 4.02 12.42 -1.33
C TRP A 238 3.25 12.73 -0.04
N GLU A 239 3.07 11.73 0.82
CA GLU A 239 2.45 11.94 2.14
C GLU A 239 3.23 12.94 2.98
N ALA A 240 4.58 12.90 2.94
CA ALA A 240 5.41 13.88 3.64
C ALA A 240 5.18 15.30 3.11
N LEU A 241 5.22 15.49 1.79
CA LEU A 241 4.99 16.79 1.14
C LEU A 241 3.64 17.40 1.53
N PHE A 242 2.56 16.61 1.45
CA PHE A 242 1.22 17.11 1.76
C PHE A 242 0.97 17.29 3.25
N GLN A 243 1.59 16.45 4.09
CA GLN A 243 1.48 16.61 5.54
C GLN A 243 2.22 17.87 6.01
N GLU A 244 3.39 18.16 5.45
CA GLU A 244 4.15 19.39 5.72
C GLU A 244 3.31 20.64 5.46
N GLY A 245 2.67 20.77 4.30
CA GLY A 245 1.83 21.94 4.02
C GLY A 245 0.58 22.06 4.90
N VAL A 246 0.05 20.95 5.41
CA VAL A 246 -1.04 21.00 6.41
C VAL A 246 -0.50 21.43 7.78
N ASP A 247 0.62 20.84 8.20
CA ASP A 247 1.23 21.10 9.51
C ASP A 247 1.75 22.55 9.62
N ASP A 248 2.27 23.10 8.52
CA ASP A 248 2.76 24.48 8.43
C ASP A 248 1.65 25.51 8.15
N GLY A 249 0.40 25.07 7.99
CA GLY A 249 -0.74 25.94 7.73
C GLY A 249 -0.76 26.57 6.32
N LEU A 250 -0.04 25.98 5.37
CA LEU A 250 -0.07 26.40 3.96
C LEU A 250 -1.36 25.97 3.26
N TYR A 251 -1.97 24.87 3.74
CA TYR A 251 -3.16 24.27 3.14
C TYR A 251 -4.15 23.82 4.22
N ASP A 252 -5.38 24.33 4.15
CA ASP A 252 -6.50 23.81 4.93
C ASP A 252 -7.52 23.07 4.03
N PRO A 253 -7.64 21.74 4.13
CA PRO A 253 -8.63 20.97 3.35
C PRO A 253 -10.09 21.29 3.72
N ALA A 254 -10.36 22.02 4.81
CA ALA A 254 -11.68 22.50 5.17
C ALA A 254 -12.09 23.78 4.39
N VAL A 255 -11.13 24.53 3.85
CA VAL A 255 -11.38 25.72 3.04
C VAL A 255 -11.61 25.31 1.59
N ILE A 256 -12.81 25.58 1.05
CA ILE A 256 -13.22 25.07 -0.27
C ILE A 256 -12.30 25.55 -1.39
N VAL A 257 -11.92 26.83 -1.41
CA VAL A 257 -11.06 27.41 -2.45
C VAL A 257 -9.69 26.75 -2.45
N GLU A 258 -9.12 26.54 -1.27
CA GLU A 258 -7.85 25.85 -1.07
C GLU A 258 -7.93 24.39 -1.49
N LEU A 259 -8.96 23.66 -1.07
CA LEU A 259 -9.21 22.27 -1.46
C LEU A 259 -9.33 22.11 -2.98
N LEU A 260 -10.04 23.03 -3.65
CA LEU A 260 -10.20 23.02 -5.10
C LEU A 260 -8.87 23.31 -5.81
N LEU A 261 -8.13 24.33 -5.36
CA LEU A 261 -6.81 24.66 -5.93
C LEU A 261 -5.81 23.52 -5.73
N PHE A 262 -5.77 22.97 -4.51
CA PHE A 262 -4.93 21.83 -4.16
C PHE A 262 -5.23 20.65 -5.08
N ARG A 263 -6.50 20.29 -5.27
CA ARG A 263 -6.89 19.21 -6.20
C ARG A 263 -6.50 19.51 -7.64
N TRP A 264 -6.73 20.74 -8.10
CA TRP A 264 -6.42 21.18 -9.46
C TRP A 264 -4.93 21.00 -9.81
N LEU A 265 -4.03 21.32 -8.87
CA LEU A 265 -2.59 21.11 -9.02
C LEU A 265 -2.16 19.66 -8.74
N ALA A 266 -2.64 19.07 -7.65
CA ALA A 266 -2.15 17.80 -7.14
C ALA A 266 -2.59 16.62 -7.99
N VAL A 267 -3.85 16.57 -8.44
CA VAL A 267 -4.38 15.41 -9.17
C VAL A 267 -3.60 15.15 -10.46
N PRO A 268 -3.39 16.13 -11.38
CA PRO A 268 -2.61 15.88 -12.59
C PRO A 268 -1.16 15.48 -12.31
N MET A 269 -0.51 16.17 -11.36
CA MET A 269 0.88 15.89 -10.98
C MET A 269 1.04 14.47 -10.42
N ILE A 270 0.16 14.07 -9.50
CA ILE A 270 0.19 12.75 -8.87
C ILE A 270 -0.18 11.68 -9.90
N GLN A 271 -1.20 11.92 -10.74
CA GLN A 271 -1.62 10.96 -11.76
C GLN A 271 -0.46 10.63 -12.71
N HIS A 272 0.32 11.64 -13.13
CA HIS A 272 1.50 11.42 -13.96
C HIS A 272 2.52 10.47 -13.31
N ASP A 273 2.81 10.64 -12.01
CA ASP A 273 3.75 9.79 -11.29
C ASP A 273 3.18 8.38 -10.99
N LEU A 274 1.86 8.27 -10.77
CA LEU A 274 1.16 6.99 -10.65
C LEU A 274 1.17 6.20 -11.96
N ASP A 275 0.96 6.86 -13.10
CA ASP A 275 1.03 6.24 -14.43
C ASP A 275 2.44 5.69 -14.69
N ARG A 276 3.47 6.46 -14.32
CA ARG A 276 4.86 6.00 -14.36
C ARG A 276 5.11 4.81 -13.44
N PHE A 277 4.59 4.84 -12.22
CA PHE A 277 4.70 3.71 -11.27
C PHE A 277 4.03 2.44 -11.84
N ALA A 278 2.82 2.56 -12.38
CA ALA A 278 2.08 1.46 -12.98
C ALA A 278 2.82 0.87 -14.19
N LEU A 279 3.35 1.72 -15.07
CA LEU A 279 4.16 1.30 -16.21
C LEU A 279 5.37 0.49 -15.75
N ILE A 280 6.17 1.03 -14.82
CA ILE A 280 7.36 0.35 -14.30
C ILE A 280 6.98 -0.97 -13.63
N HIS A 281 5.90 -0.99 -12.84
CA HIS A 281 5.41 -2.22 -12.21
C HIS A 281 5.05 -3.29 -13.25
N ASN A 282 4.37 -2.92 -14.34
CA ASN A 282 3.90 -3.83 -15.37
C ASN A 282 5.05 -4.46 -16.18
N VAL A 283 6.15 -3.74 -16.38
CA VAL A 283 7.32 -4.21 -17.15
C VAL A 283 8.46 -4.77 -16.27
N SER A 284 8.35 -4.68 -14.95
CA SER A 284 9.39 -5.16 -14.03
C SER A 284 9.14 -6.58 -13.53
N LYS A 285 10.20 -7.38 -13.45
CA LYS A 285 10.12 -8.74 -12.92
C LYS A 285 9.86 -8.74 -11.41
N PRO A 286 8.82 -9.43 -10.91
CA PRO A 286 8.57 -9.53 -9.48
C PRO A 286 9.63 -10.39 -8.79
N ARG A 287 9.91 -10.09 -7.51
CA ARG A 287 10.82 -10.90 -6.70
C ARG A 287 10.31 -12.34 -6.61
N LYS A 288 11.20 -13.31 -6.85
CA LYS A 288 10.89 -14.74 -6.69
C LYS A 288 10.40 -15.03 -5.28
N ASN A 289 9.24 -15.68 -5.19
CA ASN A 289 8.67 -16.16 -3.94
C ASN A 289 8.37 -17.65 -4.09
N SER A 290 9.13 -18.50 -3.39
CA SER A 290 9.00 -19.97 -3.46
C SER A 290 7.65 -20.49 -2.97
N LYS A 291 6.84 -19.66 -2.29
CA LYS A 291 5.50 -19.99 -1.81
C LYS A 291 4.39 -19.57 -2.77
N LYS A 292 4.71 -18.85 -3.85
CA LYS A 292 3.73 -18.43 -4.87
C LYS A 292 3.44 -19.61 -5.80
N LYS A 293 2.17 -19.99 -5.94
CA LYS A 293 1.74 -21.01 -6.91
C LYS A 293 1.62 -20.48 -8.33
N MET A 294 1.31 -19.19 -8.48
CA MET A 294 1.22 -18.51 -9.77
C MET A 294 2.62 -18.19 -10.33
N PRO A 295 2.78 -18.12 -11.67
CA PRO A 295 4.04 -17.72 -12.30
C PRO A 295 4.61 -16.40 -11.73
N ALA A 296 5.93 -16.37 -11.56
CA ALA A 296 6.66 -15.20 -11.06
C ALA A 296 7.44 -14.54 -12.21
N GLU A 297 6.70 -13.98 -13.16
CA GLU A 297 7.25 -13.30 -14.34
C GLU A 297 6.73 -11.87 -14.47
N ILE A 298 7.33 -11.09 -15.36
CA ILE A 298 6.92 -9.73 -15.74
C ILE A 298 5.41 -9.74 -16.11
N PRO A 299 4.58 -8.87 -15.50
CA PRO A 299 3.14 -8.82 -15.78
C PRO A 299 2.80 -8.69 -17.26
N THR A 300 3.48 -7.81 -18.01
CA THR A 300 3.26 -7.67 -19.47
C THR A 300 3.57 -8.96 -20.23
N VAL A 301 4.65 -9.67 -19.90
CA VAL A 301 4.99 -10.95 -20.54
C VAL A 301 3.92 -12.01 -20.27
N LEU A 302 3.35 -12.02 -19.05
CA LEU A 302 2.23 -12.91 -18.71
C LEU A 302 0.94 -12.53 -19.44
N MET A 303 0.71 -11.25 -19.72
CA MET A 303 -0.43 -10.78 -20.51
C MET A 303 -0.30 -11.19 -21.99
N GLU A 304 0.91 -11.20 -22.54
CA GLU A 304 1.16 -11.50 -23.95
C GLU A 304 1.24 -13.01 -24.23
N ASN A 305 1.83 -13.78 -23.31
CA ASN A 305 2.18 -15.19 -23.55
C ASN A 305 1.83 -16.10 -22.35
N PRO A 306 0.57 -16.10 -21.84
CA PRO A 306 0.22 -16.86 -20.63
C PRO A 306 0.48 -18.37 -20.73
N GLU A 307 0.32 -18.94 -21.93
CA GLU A 307 0.47 -20.38 -22.21
C GLU A 307 1.92 -20.88 -22.08
N GLN A 308 2.92 -20.00 -22.20
CA GLN A 308 4.34 -20.37 -22.04
C GLN A 308 4.69 -20.69 -20.58
N PHE A 309 3.83 -20.35 -19.63
CA PHE A 309 4.11 -20.46 -18.19
C PHE A 309 3.29 -21.56 -17.50
N GLY A 310 2.57 -22.38 -18.27
CA GLY A 310 1.79 -23.52 -17.76
C GLY A 310 0.50 -23.72 -18.56
N LEU A 311 -0.39 -24.56 -18.03
CA LEU A 311 -1.71 -24.83 -18.63
C LEU A 311 -2.71 -23.71 -18.31
N PHE A 312 -2.34 -22.45 -18.54
CA PHE A 312 -3.17 -21.26 -18.32
C PHE A 312 -3.81 -20.82 -19.63
N ARG A 313 -5.07 -20.40 -19.58
CA ARG A 313 -5.81 -19.91 -20.75
C ARG A 313 -5.97 -18.39 -20.71
N ASP A 314 -6.18 -17.80 -21.88
CA ASP A 314 -6.72 -16.44 -21.97
C ASP A 314 -8.25 -16.51 -22.03
N TYR A 315 -8.89 -15.93 -21.01
CA TYR A 315 -10.35 -15.87 -20.89
C TYR A 315 -10.93 -14.51 -21.31
N LYS A 316 -10.15 -13.67 -21.99
CA LYS A 316 -10.61 -12.38 -22.47
C LYS A 316 -11.80 -12.56 -23.40
N ILE A 317 -12.87 -11.85 -23.08
CA ILE A 317 -14.06 -11.79 -23.92
C ILE A 317 -13.93 -10.53 -24.76
N THR A 318 -13.85 -10.71 -26.07
CA THR A 318 -13.76 -9.58 -27.01
C THR A 318 -15.11 -8.88 -27.06
N VAL A 319 -15.08 -7.55 -26.98
CA VAL A 319 -16.28 -6.70 -27.01
C VAL A 319 -16.10 -5.65 -28.11
N SER A 320 -17.14 -5.40 -28.91
CA SER A 320 -17.07 -4.37 -29.93
C SER A 320 -16.96 -2.97 -29.31
N LYS A 321 -16.33 -2.03 -30.03
CA LYS A 321 -16.26 -0.62 -29.60
C LYS A 321 -17.65 -0.01 -29.38
N GLN A 322 -18.64 -0.40 -30.19
CA GLN A 322 -20.02 0.09 -30.07
C GLN A 322 -20.68 -0.39 -28.78
N GLN A 323 -20.51 -1.67 -28.40
CA GLN A 323 -21.04 -2.19 -27.14
C GLN A 323 -20.38 -1.53 -25.93
N LEU A 324 -19.06 -1.33 -25.98
CA LEU A 324 -18.35 -0.62 -24.92
C LEU A 324 -18.78 0.84 -24.82
N GLN A 325 -19.01 1.52 -25.95
CA GLN A 325 -19.52 2.89 -25.96
C GLN A 325 -20.91 2.96 -25.34
N HIS A 326 -21.82 2.07 -25.73
CA HIS A 326 -23.17 2.03 -25.17
C HIS A 326 -23.15 1.79 -23.64
N ALA A 327 -22.29 0.88 -23.17
CA ALA A 327 -22.08 0.69 -21.74
C ALA A 327 -21.47 1.93 -21.05
N ALA A 328 -20.58 2.66 -21.73
CA ALA A 328 -20.05 3.92 -21.21
C ALA A 328 -21.13 5.01 -21.10
N ASP A 329 -21.98 5.16 -22.11
CA ASP A 329 -23.07 6.12 -22.10
C ASP A 329 -24.07 5.82 -20.96
N GLU A 330 -24.34 4.54 -20.69
CA GLU A 330 -25.25 4.09 -19.63
C GLU A 330 -24.64 4.22 -18.23
N PHE A 331 -23.42 3.68 -18.04
CA PHE A 331 -22.83 3.49 -16.70
C PHE A 331 -21.79 4.55 -16.32
N ALA A 332 -21.23 5.28 -17.28
CA ALA A 332 -20.17 6.27 -17.08
C ALA A 332 -20.30 7.49 -18.03
N PRO A 333 -21.46 8.18 -18.08
CA PRO A 333 -21.66 9.30 -18.99
C PRO A 333 -20.68 10.45 -18.70
N GLN A 334 -19.93 10.89 -19.71
CA GLN A 334 -18.80 11.83 -19.57
C GLN A 334 -19.23 13.21 -19.05
N GLU A 335 -20.49 13.56 -19.26
CA GLU A 335 -21.14 14.81 -18.89
C GLU A 335 -21.45 14.88 -17.39
N HIS A 336 -21.37 13.73 -16.69
CA HIS A 336 -21.63 13.69 -15.26
C HIS A 336 -20.55 14.46 -14.49
N LEU A 337 -20.98 15.33 -13.57
CA LEU A 337 -20.10 16.22 -12.78
C LEU A 337 -18.95 15.51 -12.04
N VAL A 338 -19.06 14.20 -11.80
CA VAL A 338 -17.98 13.42 -11.19
C VAL A 338 -16.69 13.42 -12.00
N PHE A 339 -16.79 13.55 -13.32
CA PHE A 339 -15.64 13.60 -14.23
C PHE A 339 -15.01 14.99 -14.32
N GLN A 340 -15.62 16.02 -13.70
CA GLN A 340 -15.02 17.34 -13.56
C GLN A 340 -14.13 17.36 -12.31
N LEU A 341 -12.84 17.67 -12.46
CA LEU A 341 -11.90 17.72 -11.33
C LEU A 341 -12.29 18.80 -10.31
N VAL A 342 -12.70 19.95 -10.83
CA VAL A 342 -13.20 21.11 -10.11
C VAL A 342 -14.39 21.70 -10.90
N PRO A 343 -15.27 22.50 -10.26
CA PRO A 343 -16.34 23.17 -10.97
C PRO A 343 -15.83 24.04 -12.13
N GLU A 344 -16.55 24.07 -13.25
CA GLU A 344 -16.16 24.81 -14.46
C GLU A 344 -15.82 26.31 -14.22
N PRO A 345 -16.54 27.06 -13.38
CA PRO A 345 -16.15 28.44 -13.06
C PRO A 345 -14.76 28.53 -12.40
N PHE A 346 -14.45 27.59 -11.50
CA PHE A 346 -13.15 27.52 -10.83
C PHE A 346 -12.06 27.12 -11.82
N GLU A 347 -12.30 26.11 -12.67
CA GLU A 347 -11.37 25.67 -13.71
C GLU A 347 -10.91 26.83 -14.59
N ARG A 348 -11.86 27.64 -15.09
CA ARG A 348 -11.56 28.78 -15.96
C ARG A 348 -10.65 29.79 -15.26
N HIS A 349 -10.93 30.08 -14.00
CA HIS A 349 -10.21 31.07 -13.23
C HIS A 349 -8.81 30.57 -12.81
N ALA A 350 -8.70 29.34 -12.32
CA ALA A 350 -7.43 28.69 -12.00
C ALA A 350 -6.54 28.57 -13.25
N SER A 351 -7.11 28.16 -14.39
CA SER A 351 -6.41 28.11 -15.67
C SER A 351 -5.89 29.49 -16.10
N TRP A 352 -6.70 30.55 -15.95
CA TRP A 352 -6.25 31.91 -16.26
C TRP A 352 -5.08 32.35 -15.38
N LEU A 353 -5.16 32.15 -14.06
CA LEU A 353 -4.08 32.45 -13.11
C LEU A 353 -2.80 31.66 -13.43
N TYR A 354 -2.92 30.36 -13.67
CA TYR A 354 -1.78 29.51 -14.02
C TYR A 354 -1.10 29.95 -15.32
N ASN A 355 -1.88 30.42 -16.30
CA ASN A 355 -1.33 31.04 -17.52
C ASN A 355 -0.63 32.36 -17.22
N ALA A 356 -1.20 33.22 -16.37
CA ALA A 356 -0.60 34.50 -15.98
C ALA A 356 0.74 34.31 -15.24
N LEU A 357 0.88 33.24 -14.47
CA LEU A 357 2.13 32.84 -13.81
C LEU A 357 3.16 32.18 -14.76
N GLY A 358 2.87 32.09 -16.06
CA GLY A 358 3.79 31.52 -17.05
C GLY A 358 3.82 29.99 -17.08
N ARG A 359 2.76 29.32 -16.61
CA ARG A 359 2.62 27.84 -16.57
C ARG A 359 3.80 27.16 -15.86
N PRO A 360 4.08 27.52 -14.60
CA PRO A 360 5.24 26.99 -13.87
C PRO A 360 5.15 25.46 -13.76
N LEU A 361 6.28 24.77 -13.89
CA LEU A 361 6.31 23.32 -13.74
C LEU A 361 5.87 22.92 -12.32
N VAL A 362 4.82 22.11 -12.21
CA VAL A 362 4.33 21.59 -10.93
C VAL A 362 4.98 20.23 -10.66
N ASN A 363 5.82 20.17 -9.63
CA ASN A 363 6.47 18.95 -9.16
C ASN A 363 6.68 19.01 -7.63
N ARG A 364 7.27 17.97 -7.03
CA ARG A 364 7.46 17.90 -5.57
C ARG A 364 8.21 19.09 -4.97
N SER A 365 9.17 19.67 -5.67
CA SER A 365 9.96 20.81 -5.18
C SER A 365 9.29 22.15 -5.39
N SER A 366 8.41 22.30 -6.38
CA SER A 366 7.76 23.56 -6.73
C SER A 366 6.29 23.65 -6.31
N PHE A 367 5.71 22.54 -5.81
CA PHE A 367 4.27 22.42 -5.58
C PHE A 367 3.72 23.54 -4.69
N TRP A 368 4.34 23.76 -3.53
CA TRP A 368 3.87 24.77 -2.58
C TRP A 368 4.09 26.20 -3.07
N ASP A 369 5.21 26.49 -3.73
CA ASP A 369 5.45 27.82 -4.32
C ASP A 369 4.40 28.17 -5.37
N VAL A 370 4.07 27.22 -6.25
CA VAL A 370 3.02 27.41 -7.27
C VAL A 370 1.64 27.53 -6.63
N TYR A 371 1.35 26.67 -5.64
CA TYR A 371 0.09 26.69 -4.91
C TYR A 371 -0.13 28.03 -4.22
N LEU A 372 0.86 28.54 -3.47
CA LEU A 372 0.76 29.80 -2.75
C LEU A 372 0.64 31.00 -3.71
N GLY A 373 1.41 31.02 -4.79
CA GLY A 373 1.31 32.07 -5.81
C GLY A 373 -0.06 32.10 -6.50
N MET A 374 -0.66 30.94 -6.76
CA MET A 374 -2.03 30.86 -7.28
C MET A 374 -3.07 31.24 -6.23
N LEU A 375 -2.90 30.82 -4.97
CA LEU A 375 -3.83 31.12 -3.88
C LEU A 375 -3.88 32.63 -3.60
N GLU A 376 -2.74 33.32 -3.61
CA GLU A 376 -2.68 34.78 -3.52
C GLU A 376 -3.48 35.42 -4.66
N GLY A 377 -3.30 34.94 -5.89
CA GLY A 377 -4.07 35.39 -7.05
C GLY A 377 -5.58 35.18 -6.90
N LEU A 378 -6.01 34.06 -6.31
CA LEU A 378 -7.44 33.77 -6.06
C LEU A 378 -8.05 34.69 -4.99
N VAL A 379 -7.27 35.12 -4.00
CA VAL A 379 -7.75 35.98 -2.90
C VAL A 379 -7.71 37.46 -3.27
N THR A 380 -6.81 37.87 -4.17
CA THR A 380 -6.58 39.29 -4.53
C THR A 380 -7.43 39.80 -5.69
N LEU A 381 -8.08 38.92 -6.45
CA LEU A 381 -8.96 39.34 -7.54
C LEU A 381 -10.31 39.84 -6.99
N PRO A 382 -10.77 41.05 -7.36
CA PRO A 382 -12.08 41.53 -6.94
C PRO A 382 -13.19 40.65 -7.54
N ASN A 383 -14.21 40.37 -6.72
CA ASN A 383 -15.46 39.72 -7.14
C ASN A 383 -16.08 40.36 -8.39
#